data_AF-A0A7V9FQ84-F1
#
_entry.id   AF-A0A7V9FQ84-F1
#
_cell.length_a   1.000
_cell.length_b   1.000
_cell.length_c   1.000
_cell.angle_alpha   90.00
_cell.angle_beta   90.00
_cell.angle_gamma   90.00
#
_symmetry.space_group_name_H-M   'P 1'
#
loop_
_entity.id
_entity.type
_entity.pdbx_description
1 polymer ?
#
loop_
_entity_poly.entity_id
_entity_poly.type
_entity_poly.pdbx_seq_one_letter_code
_entity_poly.pdbx_strand_id
1 'polypeptide(L)'
;MPGSSEASSHREAPLIADDPAADNTDVYAFVSPDRRDTVTIMANYIPLEEPAGGPNFFPFGDDVLYEIKIDSTGDAEEDVTYQFRFRTETRNPDTFLYNTGPINTLSDTDWNRPQFYSVRRL
;
A
#
# COMPACT_ATOMS: atom_id res chain seq x y z
N MET A 1 -30.20 13.65 8.13
CA MET A 1 -29.37 12.69 8.88
C MET A 1 -28.09 12.53 8.07
N PRO A 2 -26.88 12.67 8.64
CA PRO A 2 -25.68 12.27 7.92
C PRO A 2 -25.75 10.76 7.68
N GLY A 3 -25.48 10.33 6.46
CA GLY A 3 -25.47 8.90 6.09
C GLY A 3 -24.45 8.12 6.91
N SER A 4 -24.72 6.83 7.09
CA SER A 4 -23.77 5.87 7.67
C SER A 4 -22.42 5.99 6.96
N SER A 5 -21.38 6.32 7.72
CA SER A 5 -20.00 6.28 7.27
C SER A 5 -19.58 4.81 7.11
N GLU A 6 -19.49 4.32 5.88
CA GLU A 6 -18.96 2.99 5.57
C GLU A 6 -17.45 2.99 5.25
N ALA A 7 -16.79 4.15 5.35
CA ALA A 7 -15.34 4.27 5.15
C ALA A 7 -14.59 4.05 6.48
N SER A 8 -14.35 2.79 6.84
CA SER A 8 -13.37 2.46 7.89
C SER A 8 -12.35 1.47 7.33
N SER A 9 -11.10 1.90 7.25
CA SER A 9 -9.97 1.14 6.70
C SER A 9 -8.80 0.96 7.69
N HIS A 10 -8.97 1.44 8.93
CA HIS A 10 -8.03 1.18 10.02
C HIS A 10 -8.36 -0.16 10.68
N ARG A 11 -7.41 -0.80 11.36
CA ARG A 11 -7.53 -2.13 11.98
C ARG A 11 -8.73 -2.36 12.91
N GLU A 12 -9.47 -1.31 13.31
CA GLU A 12 -10.74 -1.46 14.03
C GLU A 12 -11.94 -1.77 13.12
N ALA A 13 -11.76 -1.74 11.79
CA ALA A 13 -12.78 -2.15 10.83
C ALA A 13 -12.92 -3.68 10.80
N PRO A 14 -14.13 -4.24 11.02
CA PRO A 14 -14.33 -5.69 11.17
C PRO A 14 -13.87 -6.54 9.98
N LEU A 15 -13.81 -5.96 8.77
CA LEU A 15 -13.47 -6.68 7.54
C LEU A 15 -11.95 -6.86 7.32
N ILE A 16 -11.12 -6.08 7.99
CA ILE A 16 -9.65 -6.12 7.84
C ILE A 16 -8.91 -6.35 9.17
N ALA A 17 -9.65 -6.54 10.27
CA ALA A 17 -9.06 -6.79 11.60
C ALA A 17 -8.13 -8.01 11.61
N ASP A 18 -8.41 -9.00 10.76
CA ASP A 18 -7.63 -10.24 10.60
C ASP A 18 -6.70 -10.22 9.35
N ASP A 19 -6.68 -9.13 8.58
CA ASP A 19 -5.79 -8.93 7.43
C ASP A 19 -4.87 -7.72 7.66
N PRO A 20 -3.72 -7.90 8.31
CA PRO A 20 -2.81 -6.80 8.62
C PRO A 20 -2.21 -6.14 7.36
N ALA A 21 -2.22 -6.82 6.21
CA ALA A 21 -1.71 -6.24 4.97
C ALA A 21 -2.71 -5.25 4.34
N ALA A 22 -3.99 -5.37 4.68
CA ALA A 22 -5.05 -4.45 4.26
C ALA A 22 -5.24 -3.25 5.21
N ASP A 23 -4.46 -3.17 6.30
CA ASP A 23 -4.56 -2.10 7.29
C ASP A 23 -4.04 -0.76 6.73
N ASN A 24 -4.96 0.15 6.45
CA ASN A 24 -4.66 1.51 6.04
C ASN A 24 -4.48 2.35 7.30
N THR A 25 -3.25 2.80 7.55
CA THR A 25 -2.95 3.58 8.76
C THR A 25 -3.44 5.02 8.60
N ASP A 26 -3.18 5.63 7.44
CA ASP A 26 -3.49 7.04 7.19
C ASP A 26 -3.66 7.33 5.68
N VAL A 27 -4.48 8.33 5.39
CA VAL A 27 -4.54 8.98 4.07
C VAL A 27 -4.29 10.48 4.22
N TYR A 28 -3.39 11.01 3.41
CA TYR A 28 -3.07 12.44 3.33
C TYR A 28 -3.44 12.97 1.96
N ALA A 29 -4.03 14.16 1.93
CA ALA A 29 -4.29 14.90 0.70
C ALA A 29 -3.86 16.36 0.89
N PHE A 30 -3.03 16.87 -0.01
CA PHE A 30 -2.52 18.24 0.04
C PHE A 30 -2.23 18.79 -1.35
N VAL A 31 -2.28 20.11 -1.51
CA VAL A 31 -1.89 20.78 -2.76
C VAL A 31 -0.42 20.50 -3.04
N SER A 32 -0.10 20.01 -4.25
CA SER A 32 1.26 19.58 -4.57
C SER A 32 2.22 20.78 -4.51
N PRO A 33 3.34 20.69 -3.76
CA PRO A 33 4.25 21.81 -3.56
C PRO A 33 5.00 22.21 -4.84
N ASP A 34 5.23 21.24 -5.73
CA ASP A 34 5.90 21.36 -7.02
C ASP A 34 4.93 21.73 -8.16
N ARG A 35 3.62 21.52 -7.97
CA ARG A 35 2.59 21.82 -8.97
C ARG A 35 1.27 22.22 -8.28
N ARG A 36 1.11 23.52 -8.04
CA ARG A 36 0.04 24.04 -7.15
C ARG A 36 -1.39 23.92 -7.69
N ASP A 37 -1.55 23.59 -8.97
CA ASP A 37 -2.83 23.28 -9.60
C ASP A 37 -3.21 21.80 -9.48
N THR A 38 -2.41 20.96 -8.80
CA THR A 38 -2.72 19.55 -8.52
C THR A 38 -2.80 19.24 -7.04
N VAL A 39 -3.41 18.10 -6.73
CA VAL A 39 -3.45 17.52 -5.38
C VAL A 39 -2.57 16.27 -5.38
N THR A 40 -1.73 16.17 -4.35
CA THR A 40 -1.01 14.95 -4.01
C THR A 40 -1.85 14.18 -2.99
N ILE A 41 -2.10 12.90 -3.27
CA ILE A 41 -2.75 11.97 -2.35
C ILE A 41 -1.74 10.88 -2.01
N MET A 42 -1.63 10.56 -0.73
CA MET A 42 -0.77 9.50 -0.20
C MET A 42 -1.58 8.63 0.74
N ALA A 43 -1.50 7.31 0.55
CA ALA A 43 -2.13 6.33 1.44
C ALA A 43 -1.05 5.44 2.03
N ASN A 44 -0.98 5.40 3.36
CA ASN A 44 -0.05 4.57 4.10
C ASN A 44 -0.77 3.27 4.52
N TYR A 45 -0.03 2.18 4.39
CA TYR A 45 -0.46 0.84 4.79
C TYR A 45 0.71 0.19 5.50
N ILE A 46 0.40 -0.73 6.40
CA ILE A 46 1.36 -1.38 7.29
C ILE A 46 1.97 -0.33 8.25
N PRO A 47 1.83 -0.50 9.57
CA PRO A 47 2.38 0.44 10.53
C PRO A 47 3.92 0.36 10.56
N LEU A 48 4.53 0.99 11.56
CA LEU A 48 5.98 1.09 11.71
C LEU A 48 6.74 -0.22 11.42
N GLU A 49 7.65 -0.17 10.44
CA GLU A 49 8.67 -1.17 10.19
C GLU A 49 10.06 -0.66 10.63
N GLU A 50 10.55 -1.13 11.77
CA GLU A 50 11.88 -0.74 12.26
C GLU A 50 12.99 -1.48 11.48
N PRO A 51 14.10 -0.81 11.09
CA PRO A 51 15.22 -1.47 10.41
C PRO A 51 15.81 -2.68 11.16
N ALA A 52 15.79 -2.66 12.50
CA ALA A 52 16.27 -3.76 13.33
C ALA A 52 15.32 -4.97 13.38
N GLY A 53 14.09 -4.84 12.86
CA GLY A 53 13.08 -5.92 12.78
C GLY A 53 13.36 -6.96 11.69
N GLY A 54 14.45 -6.81 10.93
CA GLY A 54 14.88 -7.79 9.93
C GLY A 54 15.12 -9.19 10.52
N PRO A 55 15.08 -10.25 9.69
CA PRO A 55 14.90 -10.23 8.24
C PRO A 55 13.41 -10.21 7.79
N ASN A 56 12.46 -10.07 8.72
CA ASN A 56 11.03 -10.20 8.45
C ASN A 56 10.36 -8.83 8.34
N PHE A 57 10.37 -8.26 7.14
CA PHE A 57 9.55 -7.10 6.79
C PHE A 57 8.20 -7.58 6.23
N PHE A 58 7.15 -6.81 6.48
CA PHE A 58 5.78 -7.03 6.05
C PHE A 58 5.59 -6.44 4.63
N PRO A 59 5.35 -7.29 3.61
CA PRO A 59 5.06 -6.80 2.27
C PRO A 59 3.60 -6.35 2.16
N PHE A 60 3.28 -5.56 1.12
CA PHE A 60 1.89 -5.42 0.69
C PHE A 60 1.33 -6.81 0.34
N GLY A 61 0.02 -7.00 0.54
CA GLY A 61 -0.67 -8.25 0.19
C GLY A 61 -0.75 -8.44 -1.31
N ASP A 62 -0.38 -9.62 -1.79
CA ASP A 62 -0.51 -10.00 -3.21
C ASP A 62 -1.98 -10.30 -3.58
N ASP A 63 -2.82 -10.59 -2.58
CA ASP A 63 -4.26 -10.86 -2.67
C ASP A 63 -5.14 -9.64 -2.37
N VAL A 64 -4.56 -8.59 -1.80
CA VAL A 64 -5.28 -7.35 -1.46
C VAL A 64 -5.48 -6.47 -2.69
N LEU A 65 -6.65 -5.83 -2.76
CA LEU A 65 -6.97 -4.79 -3.73
C LEU A 65 -6.87 -3.43 -3.05
N TYR A 66 -5.81 -2.68 -3.36
CA TYR A 66 -5.61 -1.35 -2.79
C TYR A 66 -6.22 -0.30 -3.72
N GLU A 67 -7.13 0.52 -3.20
CA GLU A 67 -7.81 1.56 -3.97
C GLU A 67 -7.75 2.92 -3.29
N ILE A 68 -7.57 3.96 -4.10
CA ILE A 68 -7.85 5.35 -3.72
C ILE A 68 -9.02 5.80 -4.58
N LYS A 69 -10.18 5.94 -3.94
CA LYS A 69 -11.42 6.42 -4.57
C LYS A 69 -11.56 7.91 -4.32
N ILE A 70 -11.79 8.66 -5.40
CA ILE A 70 -11.85 10.12 -5.37
C ILE A 70 -13.22 10.55 -5.88
N ASP A 71 -14.01 11.15 -4.99
CA ASP A 71 -15.17 11.96 -5.33
C ASP A 71 -14.70 13.42 -5.44
N SER A 72 -14.86 14.00 -6.62
CA SER A 72 -14.51 15.38 -6.95
C SER A 72 -15.73 16.28 -7.20
N THR A 73 -16.93 15.71 -7.16
CA THR A 73 -18.20 16.44 -7.37
C THR A 73 -19.02 16.61 -6.09
N GLY A 74 -18.74 15.80 -5.06
CA GLY A 74 -19.36 15.87 -3.74
C GLY A 74 -20.67 15.09 -3.63
N ASP A 75 -20.92 14.12 -4.51
CA ASP A 75 -22.12 13.28 -4.50
C ASP A 75 -21.94 11.94 -3.75
N ALA A 76 -20.75 11.70 -3.20
CA ALA A 76 -20.33 10.48 -2.53
C ALA A 76 -20.22 9.24 -3.45
N GLU A 77 -20.14 9.44 -4.77
CA GLU A 77 -19.78 8.43 -5.76
C GLU A 77 -18.37 8.72 -6.31
N GLU A 78 -17.55 7.69 -6.55
CA GLU A 78 -16.21 7.92 -7.07
C GLU A 78 -16.21 8.39 -8.53
N ASP A 79 -15.56 9.52 -8.81
CA ASP A 79 -15.30 10.01 -10.16
C ASP A 79 -14.04 9.39 -10.78
N VAL A 80 -13.06 9.08 -9.93
CA VAL A 80 -11.77 8.50 -10.33
C VAL A 80 -11.34 7.48 -9.29
N THR A 81 -10.91 6.31 -9.74
CA THR A 81 -10.28 5.32 -8.86
C THR A 81 -8.88 5.00 -9.33
N TYR A 82 -7.91 5.06 -8.40
CA TYR A 82 -6.58 4.50 -8.61
C TYR A 82 -6.48 3.16 -7.91
N GLN A 83 -6.23 2.12 -8.69
CA GLN A 83 -6.19 0.75 -8.24
C GLN A 83 -4.75 0.22 -8.31
N PHE A 84 -4.23 -0.28 -7.18
CA PHE A 84 -2.90 -0.87 -7.08
C PHE A 84 -3.01 -2.38 -6.88
N ARG A 85 -2.14 -3.13 -7.57
CA ARG A 85 -1.95 -4.56 -7.37
C ARG A 85 -0.48 -4.84 -7.17
N PHE A 86 -0.13 -5.44 -6.04
CA PHE A 86 1.21 -5.85 -5.71
C PHE A 86 1.44 -7.31 -6.06
N ARG A 87 2.69 -7.66 -6.35
CA ARG A 87 3.13 -9.02 -6.57
C ARG A 87 4.53 -9.20 -6.04
N THR A 88 4.69 -10.22 -5.21
CA THR A 88 5.97 -10.61 -4.64
C THR A 88 6.61 -11.70 -5.48
N GLU A 89 7.90 -11.58 -5.77
CA GLU A 89 8.69 -12.68 -6.35
C GLU A 89 9.56 -13.33 -5.29
N THR A 90 9.92 -14.59 -5.51
CA THR A 90 10.96 -15.29 -4.73
C THR A 90 12.03 -15.74 -5.72
N ARG A 91 13.23 -15.15 -5.64
CA ARG A 91 14.33 -15.43 -6.57
C ARG A 91 15.09 -16.70 -6.22
N ASN A 92 15.26 -16.97 -4.93
CA ASN A 92 15.87 -18.18 -4.37
C ASN A 92 14.84 -18.89 -3.47
N PRO A 93 14.22 -19.99 -3.95
CA PRO A 93 13.23 -20.73 -3.18
C PRO A 93 13.81 -21.58 -2.05
N ASP A 94 15.15 -21.72 -1.97
CA ASP A 94 15.82 -22.53 -0.93
C ASP A 94 15.94 -21.78 0.42
N THR A 95 15.46 -20.54 0.48
CA THR A 95 15.45 -19.72 1.71
C THR A 95 14.21 -18.85 1.81
N PHE A 96 13.73 -18.66 3.04
CA PHE A 96 12.60 -17.77 3.34
C PHE A 96 13.03 -16.31 3.56
N LEU A 97 14.33 -16.04 3.63
CA LEU A 97 14.88 -14.73 3.98
C LEU A 97 14.53 -13.68 2.91
N TYR A 98 14.28 -12.44 3.35
CA TYR A 98 14.08 -11.29 2.44
C TYR A 98 15.31 -11.01 1.57
N ASN A 99 16.50 -11.15 2.17
CA ASN A 99 17.79 -10.97 1.51
C ASN A 99 18.85 -11.93 2.09
N THR A 100 19.84 -12.30 1.29
CA THR A 100 20.96 -13.18 1.68
C THR A 100 22.25 -12.43 1.99
N GLY A 101 22.27 -11.12 1.74
CA GLY A 101 23.37 -10.21 1.94
C GLY A 101 22.93 -8.75 1.76
N PRO A 102 23.84 -7.77 1.86
CA PRO A 102 23.50 -6.36 1.66
C PRO A 102 22.94 -6.11 0.25
N ILE A 103 21.82 -5.39 0.14
CA ILE A 103 21.25 -4.99 -1.15
C ILE A 103 21.84 -3.64 -1.57
N ASN A 104 22.66 -3.64 -2.62
CA ASN A 104 23.30 -2.42 -3.12
C ASN A 104 22.60 -1.83 -4.36
N THR A 105 21.82 -2.65 -5.07
CA THR A 105 21.10 -2.25 -6.29
C THR A 105 19.76 -3.00 -6.41
N LEU A 106 18.86 -2.52 -7.28
CA LEU A 106 17.57 -3.18 -7.55
C LEU A 106 17.73 -4.56 -8.23
N SER A 107 18.85 -4.78 -8.92
CA SER A 107 19.19 -6.05 -9.57
C SER A 107 20.11 -6.93 -8.73
N ASP A 108 20.36 -6.57 -7.46
CA ASP A 108 21.24 -7.32 -6.59
C ASP A 108 20.71 -8.75 -6.39
N THR A 109 21.58 -9.74 -6.56
CA THR A 109 21.23 -11.15 -6.35
C THR A 109 20.95 -11.46 -4.89
N ASP A 110 21.46 -10.63 -3.97
CA ASP A 110 21.17 -10.76 -2.55
C ASP A 110 19.74 -10.35 -2.19
N TRP A 111 19.02 -9.63 -3.06
CA TRP A 111 17.61 -9.30 -2.84
C TRP A 111 16.71 -10.47 -3.28
N ASN A 112 16.29 -11.29 -2.33
CA ASN A 112 15.55 -12.53 -2.59
C ASN A 112 14.06 -12.30 -2.86
N ARG A 113 13.44 -11.35 -2.15
CA ARG A 113 11.98 -11.11 -2.20
C ARG A 113 11.60 -9.70 -2.68
N PRO A 114 11.85 -9.34 -3.94
CA PRO A 114 11.38 -8.07 -4.47
C PRO A 114 9.86 -8.05 -4.63
N GLN A 115 9.27 -6.88 -4.41
CA GLN A 115 7.86 -6.63 -4.68
C GLN A 115 7.71 -5.61 -5.81
N PHE A 116 6.80 -5.92 -6.72
CA PHE A 116 6.42 -5.06 -7.84
C PHE A 116 4.97 -4.65 -7.70
N TYR A 117 4.60 -3.54 -8.33
CA TYR A 117 3.21 -3.12 -8.39
C TYR A 117 2.81 -2.69 -9.80
N SER A 118 1.52 -2.75 -10.08
CA SER A 118 0.88 -2.06 -11.19
C SER A 118 -0.15 -1.09 -10.65
N VAL A 119 -0.33 0.03 -11.34
CA VAL A 119 -1.39 1.01 -11.05
C VAL A 119 -2.28 1.18 -12.28
N ARG A 120 -3.59 1.21 -12.05
CA ARG A 120 -4.59 1.52 -13.08
C ARG A 120 -5.45 2.67 -12.62
N ARG A 121 -5.77 3.57 -13.54
CA ARG A 121 -6.78 4.61 -13.34
C ARG A 121 -8.06 4.13 -14.02
N LEU A 122 -9.14 4.06 -13.26
CA LEU A 122 -10.50 3.79 -13.72
C LEU A 122 -11.25 5.12 -13.87
#